data_AF-A0A542EU02-F1
#
_entry.id   AF-A0A542EU02-F1
#
_cell.length_a   1.000
_cell.length_b   1.000
_cell.length_c   1.000
_cell.angle_alpha   90.00
_cell.angle_beta   90.00
_cell.angle_gamma   90.00
#
_symmetry.space_group_name_H-M   'P 1'
#
loop_
_entity.id
_entity.type
_entity.pdbx_description
1 polymer ?
#
loop_
_entity_poly.entity_id
_entity_poly.type
_entity_poly.pdbx_seq_one_letter_code
_entity_poly.pdbx_strand_id
1 'polypeptide(L)'
;MSVIAQIFVVVAGLFHLAVFAMESLLFRKPSTYQRFLVQENDVEATRPWAFNQGFYNLFLAIGALGGLIWGGDKGHAIALFACACMAGAGVVLLASDRRMLRAAAAQAVPPLLALVLAAVL
;
A
#
# COMPACT_ATOMS: atom_id res chain seq x y z
N MET A 1 11.29 -17.44 -4.46
CA MET A 1 10.41 -16.37 -5.01
C MET A 1 10.90 -16.00 -6.40
N SER A 2 10.11 -16.32 -7.42
CA SER A 2 10.43 -16.03 -8.82
C SER A 2 10.66 -14.53 -9.09
N VAL A 3 11.45 -14.19 -10.11
CA VAL A 3 11.69 -12.80 -10.53
C VAL A 3 10.38 -12.06 -10.81
N ILE A 4 9.39 -12.74 -11.40
CA ILE A 4 8.09 -12.15 -11.71
C ILE A 4 7.37 -11.74 -10.41
N ALA A 5 7.34 -12.60 -9.39
CA ALA A 5 6.77 -12.27 -8.09
C ALA A 5 7.49 -11.07 -7.45
N GLN A 6 8.82 -11.01 -7.55
CA GLN A 6 9.63 -9.91 -7.03
C GLN A 6 9.29 -8.56 -7.68
N ILE A 7 9.03 -8.53 -8.99
CA ILE A 7 8.60 -7.30 -9.69
C ILE A 7 7.30 -6.77 -9.07
N PHE A 8 6.34 -7.65 -8.78
CA PHE A 8 5.09 -7.24 -8.15
C PHE A 8 5.25 -6.76 -6.69
N VAL A 9 6.20 -7.33 -5.93
CA VAL A 9 6.59 -6.79 -4.60
C VAL A 9 7.11 -5.36 -4.75
N VAL A 10 7.99 -5.11 -5.74
CA VAL A 10 8.53 -3.77 -5.98
C VAL A 10 7.43 -2.78 -6.36
N VAL A 11 6.54 -3.16 -7.28
CA VAL A 11 5.39 -2.32 -7.68
C VAL A 11 4.50 -2.01 -6.47
N ALA A 12 4.20 -2.99 -5.63
CA ALA A 12 3.42 -2.79 -4.41
C ALA A 12 4.12 -1.83 -3.44
N GLY A 13 5.41 -2.02 -3.17
CA GLY A 13 6.19 -1.14 -2.30
C GLY A 13 6.23 0.31 -2.80
N LEU A 14 6.50 0.51 -4.09
CA LEU A 14 6.52 1.85 -4.70
C LEU A 14 5.15 2.53 -4.66
N PHE A 15 4.07 1.78 -4.91
CA PHE A 15 2.71 2.30 -4.76
C PHE A 15 2.46 2.82 -3.34
N HIS A 16 2.86 2.05 -2.31
CA HIS A 16 2.64 2.43 -0.91
C HIS A 16 3.54 3.60 -0.48
N LEU A 17 4.74 3.76 -1.05
CA LEU A 17 5.53 4.99 -0.89
C LEU A 17 4.81 6.21 -1.48
N ALA A 18 4.17 6.07 -2.63
CA ALA A 18 3.39 7.14 -3.24
C ALA A 18 2.17 7.50 -2.37
N VAL A 19 1.49 6.50 -1.80
CA VAL A 19 0.37 6.72 -0.86
C VAL A 19 0.85 7.39 0.43
N PHE A 20 1.97 6.95 1.01
CA PHE A 20 2.61 7.65 2.13
C PHE A 20 2.84 9.13 1.82
N ALA A 21 3.42 9.45 0.66
CA ALA A 21 3.66 10.83 0.27
C ALA A 21 2.34 11.61 0.16
N MET A 22 1.29 11.01 -0.40
CA MET A 22 -0.04 11.61 -0.46
C MET A 22 -0.62 11.88 0.94
N GLU A 23 -0.64 10.90 1.82
CA GLU A 23 -1.32 10.99 3.12
C GLU A 23 -0.54 11.79 4.18
N SER A 24 0.79 11.67 4.22
CA SER A 24 1.61 12.31 5.26
C SER A 24 2.21 13.64 4.83
N LEU A 25 2.52 13.84 3.54
CA LEU A 25 3.25 15.03 3.07
C LEU A 25 2.39 15.98 2.24
N LEU A 26 1.50 15.43 1.40
CA LEU A 26 0.77 16.19 0.38
C LEU A 26 -0.73 16.32 0.66
N PHE A 27 -1.20 15.86 1.82
CA PHE A 27 -2.63 15.68 2.11
C PHE A 27 -3.44 16.98 1.99
N ARG A 28 -2.86 18.12 2.39
CA ARG A 28 -3.51 19.44 2.28
C ARG A 28 -3.78 19.91 0.85
N LYS A 29 -3.16 19.30 -0.16
CA LYS A 29 -3.42 19.68 -1.56
C LYS A 29 -4.80 19.19 -1.98
N PRO A 30 -5.64 20.02 -2.63
CA PRO A 30 -6.95 19.61 -3.15
C PRO A 30 -6.90 18.37 -4.02
N SER A 31 -5.89 18.28 -4.90
CA SER A 31 -5.66 17.11 -5.76
C SER A 31 -5.35 15.82 -5.02
N THR A 32 -5.01 15.90 -3.71
CA THR A 32 -4.72 14.75 -2.85
C THR A 32 -5.94 14.38 -2.02
N TYR A 33 -6.46 15.26 -1.15
CA TYR A 33 -7.56 14.91 -0.24
C TYR A 33 -8.84 14.51 -0.98
N GLN A 34 -9.08 15.06 -2.18
CA GLN A 34 -10.23 14.67 -3.02
C GLN A 34 -10.12 13.22 -3.51
N ARG A 35 -8.92 12.66 -3.66
CA ARG A 35 -8.74 11.24 -4.01
C ARG A 35 -9.21 10.31 -2.90
N PHE A 36 -9.17 10.77 -1.66
CA PHE A 36 -9.65 10.07 -0.48
C PHE A 36 -11.11 10.45 -0.13
N LEU A 37 -11.80 11.16 -1.04
CA LEU A 37 -13.19 11.60 -0.87
C LEU A 37 -13.41 12.49 0.37
N VAL A 38 -12.36 13.18 0.83
CA VAL A 38 -12.41 14.14 1.93
C VAL A 38 -12.89 15.48 1.40
N GLN A 39 -13.81 16.13 2.11
CA GLN A 39 -14.25 17.48 1.78
C GLN A 39 -13.30 18.53 2.36
N GLU A 40 -13.23 19.71 1.75
CA GLU A 40 -12.27 20.76 2.14
C GLU A 40 -12.41 21.19 3.61
N ASN A 41 -13.64 21.28 4.11
CA ASN A 41 -13.94 21.60 5.51
C ASN A 41 -13.49 20.53 6.51
N ASP A 42 -13.30 19.29 6.07
CA ASP A 42 -12.91 18.15 6.91
C ASP A 42 -11.39 17.88 6.90
N VAL A 43 -10.62 18.60 6.09
CA VAL A 43 -9.19 18.34 5.88
C VAL A 43 -8.41 18.41 7.18
N GLU A 44 -8.52 19.49 7.95
CA GLU A 44 -7.72 19.63 9.17
C GLU A 44 -8.16 18.65 10.28
N ALA A 45 -9.44 18.25 10.30
CA ALA A 45 -9.94 17.25 11.25
C ALA A 45 -9.43 15.83 10.93
N THR A 46 -9.32 15.48 9.64
CA THR A 46 -8.86 14.16 9.18
C THR A 46 -7.34 14.06 9.05
N ARG A 47 -6.63 15.19 8.95
CA ARG A 47 -5.17 15.24 8.71
C ARG A 47 -4.34 14.40 9.68
N PRO A 48 -4.56 14.39 11.01
CA PRO A 48 -3.75 13.58 11.92
C PRO A 48 -3.90 12.08 11.66
N TRP A 49 -5.11 11.64 11.29
CA TRP A 49 -5.39 10.25 10.93
C TRP A 49 -4.73 9.86 9.61
N ALA A 50 -4.86 10.70 8.58
CA ALA A 50 -4.17 10.51 7.30
C ALA A 50 -2.64 10.47 7.49
N PHE A 51 -2.10 11.38 8.30
CA PHE A 51 -0.67 11.41 8.59
C PHE A 51 -0.16 10.09 9.17
N ASN A 52 -0.86 9.56 10.18
CA ASN A 52 -0.51 8.28 10.79
C ASN A 52 -0.69 7.10 9.80
N GLN A 53 -1.77 7.11 9.02
CA GLN A 53 -2.02 6.11 7.99
C GLN A 53 -0.90 6.05 6.95
N GLY A 54 -0.40 7.20 6.53
CA GLY A 54 0.74 7.25 5.61
C GLY A 54 1.99 6.59 6.19
N PHE A 55 2.26 6.72 7.48
CA PHE A 55 3.40 6.04 8.11
C PHE A 55 3.23 4.52 8.18
N TYR A 56 2.00 4.01 8.39
CA TYR A 56 1.75 2.57 8.22
C TYR A 56 2.08 2.12 6.78
N ASN A 57 1.66 2.89 5.78
CA ASN A 57 1.98 2.62 4.38
C ASN A 57 3.49 2.64 4.11
N LEU A 58 4.22 3.59 4.70
CA LEU A 58 5.69 3.65 4.63
C LEU A 58 6.34 2.40 5.23
N PHE A 59 5.91 1.96 6.42
CA PHE A 59 6.49 0.79 7.06
C PHE A 59 6.20 -0.51 6.29
N LEU A 60 5.01 -0.64 5.69
CA LEU A 60 4.70 -1.74 4.79
C LEU A 60 5.61 -1.72 3.55
N ALA A 61 5.84 -0.54 2.95
CA ALA A 61 6.77 -0.41 1.83
C ALA A 61 8.21 -0.76 2.22
N ILE A 62 8.66 -0.34 3.41
CA ILE A 62 9.99 -0.71 3.95
C ILE A 62 10.09 -2.23 4.15
N GLY A 63 9.05 -2.88 4.68
CA GLY A 63 9.01 -4.34 4.82
C GLY A 63 9.07 -5.05 3.47
N ALA A 64 8.29 -4.60 2.50
CA ALA A 64 8.26 -5.15 1.15
C ALA A 64 9.61 -5.03 0.43
N LEU A 65 10.14 -3.80 0.32
CA LEU A 65 11.37 -3.52 -0.41
C LEU A 65 12.61 -3.97 0.37
N GLY A 66 12.65 -3.75 1.68
CA GLY A 66 13.74 -4.17 2.54
C GLY A 66 13.85 -5.69 2.64
N GLY A 67 12.72 -6.40 2.73
CA GLY A 67 12.69 -7.86 2.69
C GLY A 67 13.23 -8.41 1.36
N LEU A 68 12.91 -7.76 0.24
CA LEU A 68 13.45 -8.10 -1.07
C LEU A 68 14.97 -7.87 -1.15
N ILE A 69 15.45 -6.72 -0.70
CA ILE A 69 16.88 -6.36 -0.70
C ILE A 69 17.69 -7.32 0.17
N TRP A 70 17.17 -7.71 1.34
CA TRP A 70 17.81 -8.68 2.21
C TRP A 70 17.90 -10.06 1.55
N GLY A 71 16.86 -10.45 0.82
CA GLY A 71 16.81 -11.71 0.10
C GLY A 71 16.76 -12.95 1.01
N GLY A 72 16.88 -14.12 0.38
CA GLY A 72 16.74 -15.41 1.05
C GLY A 72 15.34 -15.63 1.66
N ASP A 73 15.14 -16.77 2.31
CA ASP A 73 13.81 -17.16 2.78
C ASP A 73 13.25 -16.20 3.85
N LYS A 74 14.11 -15.72 4.75
CA LYS A 74 13.71 -14.78 5.81
C LYS A 74 13.33 -13.40 5.25
N GLY A 75 14.10 -12.87 4.30
CA GLY A 75 13.80 -11.59 3.66
C GLY A 75 12.53 -11.67 2.82
N HIS A 76 12.39 -12.75 2.03
CA HIS A 76 11.17 -12.98 1.25
C HIS A 76 9.93 -13.15 2.14
N ALA A 77 10.03 -13.81 3.30
CA ALA A 77 8.92 -13.93 4.24
C ALA A 77 8.44 -12.56 4.74
N ILE A 78 9.35 -11.64 5.05
CA ILE A 78 9.01 -10.25 5.45
C ILE A 78 8.32 -9.53 4.28
N ALA A 79 8.86 -9.66 3.07
CA ALA A 79 8.30 -9.01 1.89
C ALA A 79 6.88 -9.50 1.56
N LEU A 80 6.66 -10.81 1.64
CA LEU A 80 5.34 -11.42 1.42
C LEU A 80 4.37 -11.08 2.55
N PHE A 81 4.81 -11.01 3.80
CA PHE A 81 3.97 -10.55 4.91
C PHE A 81 3.49 -9.11 4.68
N ALA A 82 4.39 -8.21 4.28
CA ALA A 82 4.01 -6.85 3.93
C ALA A 82 2.99 -6.81 2.78
N CYS A 83 3.19 -7.62 1.72
CA CYS A 83 2.22 -7.75 0.63
C CYS A 83 0.85 -8.26 1.13
N ALA A 84 0.82 -9.26 2.02
CA ALA A 84 -0.42 -9.77 2.59
C ALA A 84 -1.20 -8.68 3.36
N CYS A 85 -0.50 -7.85 4.13
CA CYS A 85 -1.10 -6.71 4.81
C CYS A 85 -1.67 -5.68 3.82
N MET A 86 -0.92 -5.32 2.76
CA MET A 86 -1.37 -4.38 1.73
C MET A 86 -2.62 -4.91 0.99
N ALA A 87 -2.61 -6.19 0.62
CA ALA A 87 -3.75 -6.87 0.01
C ALA A 87 -4.98 -6.87 0.93
N GLY A 88 -4.78 -7.20 2.21
CA GLY A 88 -5.83 -7.19 3.23
C GLY A 88 -6.42 -5.79 3.44
N ALA A 89 -5.58 -4.75 3.54
CA ALA A 89 -6.02 -3.36 3.61
C ALA A 89 -6.81 -2.94 2.37
N GLY A 90 -6.39 -3.42 1.19
CA GLY A 90 -7.14 -3.41 -0.05
C GLY A 90 -8.60 -3.87 0.08
N VAL A 91 -8.77 -5.08 0.61
CA VAL A 91 -10.09 -5.68 0.84
C VAL A 91 -10.90 -4.87 1.84
N VAL A 92 -10.29 -4.46 2.96
CA VAL A 92 -10.95 -3.64 3.99
C VAL A 92 -11.42 -2.31 3.41
N LEU A 93 -10.62 -1.65 2.57
CA LEU A 93 -11.00 -0.39 1.92
C LEU A 93 -12.22 -0.57 1.02
N LEU A 94 -12.23 -1.61 0.17
CA LEU A 94 -13.37 -1.90 -0.69
C LEU A 94 -14.64 -2.24 0.10
N ALA A 95 -14.49 -2.97 1.21
CA ALA A 95 -15.59 -3.31 2.09
C ALA A 95 -16.15 -2.08 2.81
N SER A 96 -15.28 -1.13 3.17
CA SER A 96 -15.65 0.09 3.91
C SER A 96 -16.33 1.13 3.02
N ASP A 97 -15.86 1.32 1.78
CA ASP A 97 -16.48 2.25 0.84
C ASP A 97 -16.31 1.77 -0.61
N ARG A 98 -17.43 1.37 -1.24
CA ARG A 98 -17.44 0.88 -2.62
C ARG A 98 -17.03 1.94 -3.66
N ARG A 99 -17.15 3.24 -3.34
CA ARG A 99 -16.69 4.33 -4.21
C ARG A 99 -15.16 4.31 -4.36
N MET A 100 -14.46 3.68 -3.41
CA MET A 100 -13.01 3.53 -3.42
C MET A 100 -12.53 2.32 -4.24
N LEU A 101 -13.38 1.62 -5.01
CA LEU A 101 -13.02 0.41 -5.77
C LEU A 101 -11.72 0.56 -6.58
N ARG A 102 -11.53 1.67 -7.27
CA ARG A 102 -10.32 1.90 -8.08
C ARG A 102 -9.06 2.02 -7.21
N ALA A 103 -9.15 2.73 -6.10
CA ALA A 103 -8.04 2.87 -5.15
C ALA A 103 -7.74 1.53 -4.46
N ALA A 104 -8.79 0.81 -4.06
CA ALA A 104 -8.67 -0.53 -3.48
C ALA A 104 -8.01 -1.52 -4.45
N ALA A 105 -8.41 -1.51 -5.73
CA ALA A 105 -7.78 -2.35 -6.74
C ALA A 105 -6.31 -1.98 -6.96
N ALA A 106 -6.00 -0.68 -7.06
CA ALA A 106 -4.62 -0.22 -7.27
C ALA A 106 -3.68 -0.60 -6.11
N GLN A 107 -4.16 -0.57 -4.86
CA GLN A 107 -3.35 -0.99 -3.71
C GLN A 107 -3.29 -2.51 -3.52
N ALA A 108 -4.34 -3.25 -3.89
CA ALA A 108 -4.46 -4.68 -3.58
C ALA A 108 -3.91 -5.59 -4.68
N VAL A 109 -4.07 -5.22 -5.96
CA VAL A 109 -3.76 -6.11 -7.08
C VAL A 109 -2.26 -6.44 -7.17
N PRO A 110 -1.33 -5.47 -7.14
CA PRO A 110 0.10 -5.79 -7.19
C PRO A 110 0.56 -6.73 -6.07
N PRO A 111 0.27 -6.49 -4.77
CA PRO A 111 0.68 -7.41 -3.72
C PRO A 111 -0.04 -8.76 -3.78
N LEU A 112 -1.30 -8.83 -4.23
CA LEU A 112 -1.98 -10.12 -4.46
C LEU A 112 -1.29 -10.94 -5.53
N LEU A 113 -0.87 -10.32 -6.64
CA LEU A 113 -0.11 -10.99 -7.68
C LEU A 113 1.24 -11.46 -7.17
N ALA A 114 1.94 -10.66 -6.36
CA ALA A 114 3.17 -11.09 -5.71
C ALA A 114 2.98 -12.36 -4.85
N LEU A 115 1.92 -12.39 -4.02
CA LEU A 115 1.60 -13.53 -3.15
C LEU A 115 1.28 -14.79 -3.96
N VAL A 116 0.40 -14.67 -4.96
CA VAL A 116 -0.01 -15.81 -5.79
C VAL A 116 1.18 -16.35 -6.57
N LEU A 117 1.95 -15.48 -7.23
CA LEU A 117 3.11 -15.89 -8.03
C LEU A 117 4.22 -16.48 -7.16
N ALA A 118 4.43 -15.98 -5.94
CA ALA A 118 5.40 -16.55 -5.03
C ALA A 118 4.98 -17.94 -4.49
N ALA A 119 3.68 -18.23 -4.47
CA ALA A 119 3.15 -19.52 -4.02
C ALA A 119 3.13 -20.58 -5.13
N VAL A 120 3.02 -20.17 -6.41
CA VAL A 120 2.86 -21.09 -7.54
C VAL A 120 4.08 -21.20 -8.46
N LEU A 121 5.08 -20.30 -8.34
CA LEU A 121 6.32 -20.27 -9.13
C LEU A 121 7.57 -20.28 -8.23
#